data_AF-A0A239HAM1-F1
#
_entry.id   AF-A0A239HAM1-F1
#
_cell.length_a   1.000
_cell.length_b   1.000
_cell.length_c   1.000
_cell.angle_alpha   90.00
_cell.angle_beta   90.00
_cell.angle_gamma   90.00
#
_symmetry.space_group_name_H-M   'P 1'
#
loop_
_entity.id
_entity.type
_entity.pdbx_description
1 polymer ?
#
loop_
_entity_poly.entity_id
_entity_poly.type
_entity_poly.pdbx_seq_one_letter_code
_entity_poly.pdbx_strand_id
1 'polypeptide(L)'
;MFKSPLMAAALAAAAIGTAPAAHATIIDFDNFTGSYSTGAYEEDGYRLSVAICSNICFKAVDAANSIDADGTSVVRSGGATSISVERSDGAAFRFGSMDFGKTLVDTTPPYTHSSTYEFTFSLTDGTQQKEYFTFLHNGSSPIATHTASFASLADKDITKFTFRNQSSAGQFDNIVLNDVAAVPEPATWAMMIGGFGMVGGALRRRRPNRAFA
;
A
#
# COMPACT_ATOMS: atom_id res chain seq x y z
N MET A 1 37.83 61.15 11.59
CA MET A 1 38.34 59.79 11.85
C MET A 1 37.13 58.90 12.16
N PHE A 2 36.54 58.28 11.13
CA PHE A 2 35.31 57.51 11.23
C PHE A 2 35.62 56.05 11.61
N LYS A 3 34.93 55.51 12.62
CA LYS A 3 34.91 54.06 12.89
C LYS A 3 33.44 53.61 12.90
N SER A 4 33.06 52.87 11.86
CA SER A 4 31.75 52.25 11.67
C SER A 4 31.71 50.90 12.40
N PRO A 5 30.63 50.53 13.12
CA PRO A 5 30.47 49.17 13.63
C PRO A 5 29.83 48.29 12.54
N LEU A 6 30.50 47.18 12.21
CA LEU A 6 30.00 46.12 11.34
C LEU A 6 28.84 45.39 12.03
N MET A 7 27.63 45.48 11.48
CA MET A 7 26.52 44.59 11.82
C MET A 7 26.72 43.26 11.10
N ALA A 8 27.00 42.19 11.84
CA ALA A 8 26.94 40.83 11.32
C ALA A 8 25.47 40.38 11.27
N ALA A 9 24.92 40.21 10.07
CA ALA A 9 23.63 39.57 9.86
C ALA A 9 23.84 38.06 9.70
N ALA A 10 23.38 37.28 10.68
CA ALA A 10 23.33 35.83 10.58
C ALA A 10 22.18 35.43 9.66
N LEU A 11 22.50 34.84 8.50
CA LEU A 11 21.54 34.23 7.59
C LEU A 11 21.22 32.82 8.11
N ALA A 12 20.04 32.62 8.69
CA ALA A 12 19.55 31.28 9.01
C ALA A 12 18.88 30.70 7.76
N ALA A 13 19.53 29.74 7.12
CA ALA A 13 18.95 28.97 6.02
C ALA A 13 17.92 27.98 6.58
N ALA A 14 16.64 28.18 6.28
CA ALA A 14 15.60 27.21 6.61
C ALA A 14 15.65 26.06 5.59
N ALA A 15 16.01 24.86 6.06
CA ALA A 15 15.91 23.64 5.27
C ALA A 15 14.42 23.30 5.09
N ILE A 16 13.91 23.42 3.85
CA ILE A 16 12.59 22.94 3.49
C ILE A 16 12.71 21.41 3.40
N GLY A 17 12.18 20.70 4.39
CA GLY A 17 12.03 19.25 4.31
C GLY A 17 11.02 18.91 3.22
N THR A 18 11.47 18.29 2.13
CA THR A 18 10.58 17.72 1.12
C THR A 18 9.86 16.53 1.73
N ALA A 19 8.53 16.58 1.82
CA ALA A 19 7.77 15.36 2.09
C ALA A 19 8.09 14.33 0.99
N PRO A 20 8.32 13.05 1.33
CA PRO A 20 8.53 12.03 0.31
C PRO A 20 7.30 11.98 -0.60
N ALA A 21 7.53 11.86 -1.90
CA ALA A 21 6.46 11.63 -2.86
C ALA A 21 5.79 10.27 -2.55
N ALA A 22 4.47 10.19 -2.70
CA ALA A 22 3.76 8.93 -2.58
C ALA A 22 4.32 7.93 -3.61
N HIS A 23 4.83 6.80 -3.13
CA HIS A 23 5.35 5.71 -3.97
C HIS A 23 4.37 4.53 -3.94
N ALA A 24 4.27 3.80 -5.04
CA ALA A 24 3.53 2.56 -5.13
C ALA A 24 4.51 1.40 -4.96
N THR A 25 4.24 0.53 -3.98
CA THR A 25 4.94 -0.73 -3.75
C THR A 25 4.15 -1.86 -4.42
N ILE A 26 4.84 -2.82 -5.02
CA ILE A 26 4.22 -3.98 -5.65
C ILE A 26 4.81 -5.21 -4.99
N ILE A 27 3.95 -6.11 -4.50
CA ILE A 27 4.37 -7.44 -4.06
C ILE A 27 4.18 -8.36 -5.28
N ASP A 28 5.29 -8.73 -5.90
CA ASP A 28 5.37 -9.47 -7.18
C ASP A 28 5.77 -10.94 -6.99
N PHE A 29 6.26 -11.32 -5.81
CA PHE A 29 6.70 -12.68 -5.50
C PHE A 29 7.82 -13.21 -6.42
N ASP A 30 8.53 -12.39 -7.19
CA ASP A 30 9.53 -12.85 -8.17
C ASP A 30 10.72 -13.57 -7.52
N ASN A 31 10.97 -13.26 -6.25
CA ASN A 31 12.00 -13.91 -5.44
C ASN A 31 11.46 -15.12 -4.65
N PHE A 32 10.16 -15.41 -4.74
CA PHE A 32 9.53 -16.51 -4.03
C PHE A 32 9.71 -17.84 -4.79
N THR A 33 10.18 -18.87 -4.09
CA THR A 33 10.35 -20.20 -4.69
C THR A 33 9.74 -21.29 -3.82
N GLY A 34 9.17 -22.31 -4.47
CA GLY A 34 8.67 -23.50 -3.80
C GLY A 34 7.34 -23.26 -3.07
N SER A 35 7.34 -23.43 -1.75
CA SER A 35 6.13 -23.47 -0.93
C SER A 35 6.34 -22.80 0.41
N TYR A 36 5.33 -22.06 0.85
CA TYR A 36 5.32 -21.32 2.09
C TYR A 36 4.37 -22.00 3.09
N SER A 37 4.85 -22.34 4.28
CA SER A 37 4.13 -23.19 5.24
C SER A 37 3.98 -22.62 6.65
N THR A 38 4.84 -21.68 7.09
CA THR A 38 4.82 -21.17 8.47
C THR A 38 5.27 -19.72 8.56
N GLY A 39 4.75 -18.96 9.54
CA GLY A 39 5.21 -17.61 9.88
C GLY A 39 4.44 -16.52 9.15
N ALA A 40 5.16 -15.48 8.72
CA ALA A 40 4.70 -14.56 7.68
C ALA A 40 5.71 -14.47 6.51
N TYR A 41 5.21 -14.23 5.30
CA TYR A 41 6.02 -13.88 4.13
C TYR A 41 6.21 -12.36 4.11
N GLU A 42 7.44 -11.89 3.90
CA GLU A 42 7.76 -10.46 3.90
C GLU A 42 8.43 -10.07 2.59
N GLU A 43 7.96 -8.98 2.01
CA GLU A 43 8.45 -8.41 0.76
C GLU A 43 8.19 -6.91 0.78
N ASP A 44 9.20 -6.11 0.40
CA ASP A 44 9.11 -4.65 0.26
C ASP A 44 8.44 -3.90 1.42
N GLY A 45 8.69 -4.37 2.65
CA GLY A 45 8.16 -3.75 3.87
C GLY A 45 6.71 -4.11 4.19
N TYR A 46 6.13 -5.07 3.46
CA TYR A 46 4.83 -5.65 3.72
C TYR A 46 4.95 -7.08 4.21
N ARG A 47 3.96 -7.49 4.99
CA ARG A 47 3.85 -8.83 5.58
C ARG A 47 2.55 -9.49 5.15
N LEU A 48 2.67 -10.67 4.57
CA LEU A 48 1.59 -11.58 4.26
C LEU A 48 1.53 -12.69 5.31
N SER A 49 0.43 -12.75 6.04
CA SER A 49 0.19 -13.79 7.06
C SER A 49 -1.02 -14.62 6.70
N VAL A 50 -0.98 -15.92 7.01
CA VAL A 50 -2.09 -16.84 6.74
C VAL A 50 -2.68 -17.32 8.06
N ALA A 51 -3.96 -17.03 8.30
CA ALA A 51 -4.59 -17.30 9.60
C ALA A 51 -4.83 -18.80 9.86
N ILE A 52 -5.09 -19.57 8.80
CA ILE A 52 -5.30 -21.03 8.87
C ILE A 52 -4.54 -21.65 7.71
N CYS A 53 -3.66 -22.58 8.02
CA CYS A 53 -2.85 -23.31 7.04
C CYS A 53 -2.60 -24.72 7.59
N SER A 54 -2.80 -25.76 6.77
CA SER A 54 -2.61 -27.14 7.21
C SER A 54 -1.16 -27.59 7.07
N ASN A 55 -0.62 -27.56 5.85
CA ASN A 55 0.75 -27.98 5.52
C ASN A 55 1.49 -26.98 4.62
N ILE A 56 0.81 -26.46 3.59
CA ILE A 56 1.32 -25.42 2.69
C ILE A 56 0.24 -24.36 2.61
N CYS A 57 0.60 -23.09 2.72
CA CYS A 57 -0.34 -21.98 2.74
C CYS A 57 -0.49 -21.42 1.32
N PHE A 58 0.63 -21.13 0.67
CA PHE A 58 0.70 -20.85 -0.76
C PHE A 58 2.01 -21.37 -1.34
N LYS A 59 2.02 -21.55 -2.66
CA LYS A 59 3.16 -22.06 -3.43
C LYS A 59 3.31 -21.30 -4.73
N ALA A 60 4.51 -21.27 -5.26
CA ALA A 60 4.78 -20.74 -6.59
C ALA A 60 4.03 -21.57 -7.64
N VAL A 61 3.51 -20.90 -8.66
CA VAL A 61 2.93 -21.53 -9.85
C VAL A 61 4.04 -21.71 -10.87
N ASP A 62 4.07 -22.87 -11.54
CA ASP A 62 5.02 -23.10 -12.63
C ASP A 62 4.86 -22.04 -13.73
N ALA A 63 5.95 -21.50 -14.28
CA ALA A 63 5.92 -20.41 -15.25
C ALA A 63 4.99 -20.67 -16.47
N ALA A 64 4.93 -21.91 -16.97
CA ALA A 64 4.04 -22.30 -18.08
C ALA A 64 2.53 -22.15 -17.76
N ASN A 65 2.22 -22.04 -16.47
CA ASN A 65 0.89 -22.06 -15.88
C ASN A 65 0.57 -20.77 -15.11
N SER A 66 1.54 -19.85 -15.05
CA SER A 66 1.48 -18.61 -14.27
C SER A 66 0.75 -17.50 -15.05
N ILE A 67 0.18 -16.53 -14.33
CA ILE A 67 -0.34 -15.28 -14.92
C ILE A 67 0.79 -14.30 -15.14
N ASP A 68 1.91 -14.52 -14.47
CA ASP A 68 3.17 -13.87 -14.74
C ASP A 68 4.11 -14.89 -15.39
N ALA A 69 4.31 -14.74 -16.70
CA ALA A 69 5.13 -15.65 -17.48
C ALA A 69 6.64 -15.40 -17.31
N ASP A 70 7.02 -14.19 -16.89
CA ASP A 70 8.41 -13.77 -16.73
C ASP A 70 8.83 -13.75 -15.24
N GLY A 71 7.84 -13.80 -14.34
CA GLY A 71 7.96 -13.78 -12.88
C GLY A 71 7.29 -14.98 -12.19
N THR A 72 6.77 -14.76 -10.97
CA THR A 72 6.14 -15.82 -10.17
C THR A 72 4.79 -15.42 -9.60
N SER A 73 3.70 -15.97 -10.15
CA SER A 73 2.43 -15.94 -9.44
C SER A 73 2.35 -17.04 -8.38
N VAL A 74 1.53 -16.81 -7.35
CA VAL A 74 1.35 -17.76 -6.25
C VAL A 74 -0.08 -18.28 -6.19
N VAL A 75 -0.23 -19.54 -5.79
CA VAL A 75 -1.52 -20.18 -5.58
C VAL A 75 -1.62 -20.72 -4.17
N ARG A 76 -2.82 -20.61 -3.58
CA ARG A 76 -3.09 -21.17 -2.26
C ARG A 76 -3.20 -22.68 -2.29
N SER A 77 -2.71 -23.33 -1.22
CA SER A 77 -2.77 -24.78 -1.08
C SER A 77 -3.89 -25.20 -0.13
N GLY A 78 -5.10 -25.39 -0.68
CA GLY A 78 -6.27 -25.99 -0.01
C GLY A 78 -7.08 -25.07 0.92
N GLY A 79 -8.34 -25.45 1.21
CA GLY A 79 -9.23 -24.90 2.24
C GLY A 79 -9.61 -23.41 2.16
N ALA A 80 -10.65 -23.00 2.89
CA ALA A 80 -11.03 -21.58 3.05
C ALA A 80 -10.04 -20.88 4.00
N THR A 81 -8.83 -20.63 3.52
CA THR A 81 -7.79 -19.90 4.28
C THR A 81 -8.02 -18.39 4.14
N SER A 82 -7.50 -17.55 5.03
CA SER A 82 -7.50 -16.09 4.83
C SER A 82 -6.05 -15.63 4.83
N ILE A 83 -5.67 -14.86 3.81
CA ILE A 83 -4.40 -14.17 3.78
C ILE A 83 -4.68 -12.74 4.24
N SER A 84 -3.89 -12.26 5.20
CA SER A 84 -3.85 -10.86 5.58
C SER A 84 -2.59 -10.20 5.04
N VAL A 85 -2.73 -8.97 4.57
CA VAL A 85 -1.63 -8.11 4.15
C VAL A 85 -1.64 -6.86 5.02
N GLU A 86 -0.50 -6.54 5.60
CA GLU A 86 -0.27 -5.37 6.44
C GLU A 86 1.15 -4.85 6.24
N ARG A 87 1.42 -3.59 6.57
CA ARG A 87 2.79 -3.10 6.60
C ARG A 87 3.54 -3.66 7.79
N SER A 88 4.80 -4.03 7.59
CA SER A 88 5.67 -4.55 8.65
C SER A 88 5.94 -3.51 9.74
N ASP A 89 5.93 -2.22 9.40
CA ASP A 89 6.09 -1.09 10.33
C ASP A 89 4.78 -0.66 11.02
N GLY A 90 3.65 -1.26 10.65
CA GLY A 90 2.33 -0.94 11.19
C GLY A 90 1.73 0.39 10.70
N ALA A 91 2.37 1.08 9.76
CA ALA A 91 1.81 2.30 9.18
C ALA A 91 0.59 2.00 8.30
N ALA A 92 -0.21 3.04 8.04
CA ALA A 92 -1.31 2.95 7.10
C ALA A 92 -0.81 2.94 5.64
N PHE A 93 -1.61 2.36 4.76
CA PHE A 93 -1.37 2.30 3.31
C PHE A 93 -2.71 2.36 2.57
N ARG A 94 -2.69 2.38 1.24
CA ARG A 94 -3.89 2.26 0.41
C ARG A 94 -3.77 1.05 -0.49
N PHE A 95 -4.88 0.35 -0.69
CA PHE A 95 -4.97 -0.70 -1.69
C PHE A 95 -5.09 -0.08 -3.08
N GLY A 96 -4.21 -0.47 -4.01
CA GLY A 96 -4.30 -0.11 -5.43
C GLY A 96 -5.04 -1.21 -6.19
N SER A 97 -4.39 -2.35 -6.35
CA SER A 97 -4.93 -3.50 -7.08
C SER A 97 -4.26 -4.80 -6.68
N MET A 98 -4.83 -5.91 -7.14
CA MET A 98 -4.21 -7.23 -7.08
C MET A 98 -4.61 -8.02 -8.32
N ASP A 99 -3.68 -8.76 -8.89
CA ASP A 99 -3.94 -9.60 -10.05
C ASP A 99 -4.31 -11.02 -9.65
N PHE A 100 -5.19 -11.63 -10.44
CA PHE A 100 -5.67 -12.99 -10.24
C PHE A 100 -5.72 -13.76 -11.56
N GLY A 101 -5.65 -15.08 -11.44
CA GLY A 101 -5.82 -15.99 -12.57
C GLY A 101 -6.35 -17.34 -12.14
N LYS A 102 -6.73 -18.15 -13.13
CA LYS A 102 -7.07 -19.56 -12.88
C LYS A 102 -5.79 -20.38 -12.64
N THR A 103 -5.91 -21.48 -11.90
CA THR A 103 -4.78 -22.34 -11.45
C THR A 103 -4.50 -23.57 -12.31
N LEU A 104 -5.35 -23.83 -13.32
CA LEU A 104 -5.48 -25.06 -14.13
C LEU A 104 -6.21 -26.24 -13.47
N VAL A 105 -6.72 -27.08 -14.38
CA VAL A 105 -7.53 -28.29 -14.18
C VAL A 105 -9.00 -28.01 -13.92
N ASP A 106 -9.72 -27.74 -15.00
CA ASP A 106 -11.07 -28.26 -15.15
C ASP A 106 -11.09 -29.13 -16.42
N THR A 107 -10.81 -30.42 -16.24
CA THR A 107 -10.73 -31.41 -17.34
C THR A 107 -12.10 -31.86 -17.83
N THR A 108 -13.20 -31.27 -17.32
CA THR A 108 -14.56 -31.70 -17.63
C THR A 108 -15.39 -30.56 -18.22
N PRO A 109 -15.60 -30.52 -19.55
CA PRO A 109 -16.63 -29.70 -20.16
C PRO A 109 -18.04 -30.11 -19.68
N PRO A 110 -19.03 -29.20 -19.59
CA PRO A 110 -18.94 -27.74 -19.57
C PRO A 110 -19.62 -27.15 -18.32
N TYR A 111 -18.84 -26.75 -17.31
CA TYR A 111 -19.34 -25.84 -16.28
C TYR A 111 -18.58 -24.52 -16.35
N THR A 112 -19.31 -23.41 -16.45
CA THR A 112 -18.77 -22.08 -16.17
C THR A 112 -18.42 -22.04 -14.69
N HIS A 113 -17.14 -21.94 -14.39
CA HIS A 113 -16.66 -21.75 -13.04
C HIS A 113 -16.48 -20.26 -12.76
N SER A 114 -16.67 -19.89 -11.51
CA SER A 114 -16.29 -18.58 -11.00
C SER A 114 -15.20 -18.76 -9.96
N SER A 115 -14.26 -17.81 -9.96
CA SER A 115 -13.37 -17.56 -8.86
C SER A 115 -13.78 -16.23 -8.23
N THR A 116 -14.46 -16.32 -7.09
CA THR A 116 -14.92 -15.18 -6.31
C THR A 116 -14.06 -15.04 -5.07
N TYR A 117 -13.62 -13.83 -4.78
CA TYR A 117 -12.83 -13.48 -3.61
C TYR A 117 -13.58 -12.44 -2.78
N GLU A 118 -13.65 -12.69 -1.47
CA GLU A 118 -14.05 -11.67 -0.49
C GLU A 118 -12.79 -10.98 0.00
N PHE A 119 -12.80 -9.65 -0.05
CA PHE A 119 -11.84 -8.79 0.60
C PHE A 119 -12.49 -8.12 1.81
N THR A 120 -11.75 -8.02 2.91
CA THR A 120 -12.16 -7.25 4.09
C THR A 120 -11.02 -6.31 4.46
N PHE A 121 -11.29 -5.01 4.35
CA PHE A 121 -10.35 -3.93 4.62
C PHE A 121 -10.61 -3.36 6.01
N SER A 122 -9.55 -3.22 6.81
CA SER A 122 -9.59 -2.53 8.11
C SER A 122 -9.13 -1.08 7.90
N LEU A 123 -10.07 -0.14 7.97
CA LEU A 123 -9.79 1.28 7.77
C LEU A 123 -9.12 1.89 9.01
N THR A 124 -8.42 3.00 8.82
CA THR A 124 -7.75 3.73 9.92
C THR A 124 -8.73 4.35 10.92
N ASP A 125 -9.99 4.55 10.55
CA ASP A 125 -11.06 5.01 11.44
C ASP A 125 -11.67 3.89 12.31
N GLY A 126 -11.16 2.66 12.18
CA GLY A 126 -11.61 1.47 12.91
C GLY A 126 -12.79 0.74 12.27
N THR A 127 -13.35 1.26 11.18
CA THR A 127 -14.41 0.58 10.42
C THR A 127 -13.84 -0.50 9.50
N GLN A 128 -14.71 -1.38 9.00
CA GLN A 128 -14.34 -2.36 7.98
C GLN A 128 -15.18 -2.18 6.72
N GLN A 129 -14.53 -2.29 5.57
CA GLN A 129 -15.18 -2.31 4.26
C GLN A 129 -15.00 -3.70 3.64
N LYS A 130 -16.08 -4.28 3.13
CA LYS A 130 -16.04 -5.54 2.39
C LYS A 130 -16.21 -5.30 0.90
N GLU A 131 -15.40 -5.97 0.12
CA GLU A 131 -15.50 -5.95 -1.34
C GLU A 131 -15.44 -7.37 -1.90
N TYR A 132 -16.00 -7.55 -3.09
CA TYR A 132 -15.98 -8.82 -3.78
C TYR A 132 -15.40 -8.65 -5.17
N PHE A 133 -14.48 -9.54 -5.53
CA PHE A 133 -13.96 -9.64 -6.88
C PHE A 133 -14.35 -10.98 -7.47
N THR A 134 -14.81 -11.00 -8.72
CA THR A 134 -15.16 -12.25 -9.41
C THR A 134 -14.68 -12.20 -10.85
N PHE A 135 -14.02 -13.27 -11.27
CA PHE A 135 -13.78 -13.55 -12.68
C PHE A 135 -14.35 -14.92 -13.05
N LEU A 136 -14.85 -15.01 -14.28
CA LEU A 136 -15.41 -16.23 -14.85
C LEU A 136 -14.34 -16.95 -15.65
N HIS A 137 -14.31 -18.27 -15.57
CA HIS A 137 -13.42 -19.11 -16.36
C HIS A 137 -14.08 -20.47 -16.63
N ASN A 138 -13.55 -21.19 -17.62
CA ASN A 138 -13.89 -22.59 -17.88
C ASN A 138 -12.62 -23.36 -18.30
N GLY A 139 -12.77 -24.66 -18.54
CA GLY A 139 -11.66 -25.52 -18.98
C GLY A 139 -10.94 -25.02 -20.26
N SER A 140 -11.65 -24.33 -21.15
CA SER A 140 -11.12 -23.81 -22.42
C SER A 140 -10.58 -22.37 -22.34
N SER A 141 -10.84 -21.62 -21.27
CA SER A 141 -10.31 -20.27 -21.10
C SER A 141 -8.77 -20.30 -21.09
N PRO A 142 -8.05 -19.36 -21.72
CA PRO A 142 -6.61 -19.24 -21.52
C PRO A 142 -6.29 -18.88 -20.06
N ILE A 143 -5.03 -19.04 -19.66
CA ILE A 143 -4.52 -18.41 -18.43
C ILE A 143 -4.35 -16.94 -18.76
N ALA A 144 -5.03 -16.08 -18.02
CA ALA A 144 -5.05 -14.65 -18.24
C ALA A 144 -5.19 -13.93 -16.90
N THR A 145 -4.63 -12.73 -16.85
CA THR A 145 -4.68 -11.84 -15.70
C THR A 145 -6.03 -11.15 -15.57
N HIS A 146 -6.56 -11.13 -14.36
CA HIS A 146 -7.76 -10.40 -13.97
C HIS A 146 -7.45 -9.52 -12.77
N THR A 147 -7.58 -8.21 -12.93
CA THR A 147 -7.19 -7.24 -11.90
C THR A 147 -8.36 -6.87 -11.00
N ALA A 148 -8.22 -7.10 -9.70
CA ALA A 148 -9.11 -6.59 -8.67
C ALA A 148 -8.71 -5.16 -8.29
N SER A 149 -9.64 -4.22 -8.42
CA SER A 149 -9.51 -2.85 -7.92
C SER A 149 -10.88 -2.35 -7.44
N PHE A 150 -10.90 -1.47 -6.44
CA PHE A 150 -12.14 -1.06 -5.78
C PHE A 150 -12.20 0.46 -5.67
N ALA A 151 -13.07 1.09 -6.46
CA ALA A 151 -13.24 2.55 -6.45
C ALA A 151 -13.69 3.10 -5.09
N SER A 152 -14.42 2.29 -4.30
CA SER A 152 -14.81 2.57 -2.91
C SER A 152 -13.62 2.77 -1.97
N LEU A 153 -12.42 2.33 -2.35
CA LEU A 153 -11.20 2.39 -1.55
C LEU A 153 -10.14 3.36 -2.07
N ALA A 154 -10.37 4.04 -3.20
CA ALA A 154 -9.35 4.88 -3.85
C ALA A 154 -8.73 5.94 -2.91
N ASP A 155 -9.55 6.48 -2.00
CA ASP A 155 -9.14 7.49 -1.01
C ASP A 155 -9.20 6.98 0.44
N LYS A 156 -9.15 5.66 0.65
CA LYS A 156 -9.25 5.05 1.98
C LYS A 156 -7.89 4.55 2.44
N ASP A 157 -7.44 5.10 3.55
CA ASP A 157 -6.27 4.61 4.28
C ASP A 157 -6.70 3.38 5.10
N ILE A 158 -5.93 2.30 4.96
CA ILE A 158 -6.17 1.01 5.63
C ILE A 158 -4.93 0.62 6.43
N THR A 159 -5.15 -0.14 7.51
CA THR A 159 -4.08 -0.74 8.31
C THR A 159 -3.81 -2.19 7.93
N LYS A 160 -4.80 -2.84 7.30
CA LYS A 160 -4.76 -4.23 6.89
C LYS A 160 -5.85 -4.50 5.88
N PHE A 161 -5.63 -5.46 4.97
CA PHE A 161 -6.75 -6.13 4.32
C PHE A 161 -6.56 -7.65 4.37
N THR A 162 -7.67 -8.37 4.32
CA THR A 162 -7.67 -9.82 4.18
C THR A 162 -8.40 -10.22 2.93
N PHE A 163 -7.93 -11.26 2.25
CA PHE A 163 -8.64 -11.86 1.12
C PHE A 163 -8.73 -13.38 1.26
N ARG A 164 -9.83 -13.93 0.73
CA ARG A 164 -10.11 -15.37 0.70
C ARG A 164 -11.02 -15.73 -0.45
N ASN A 165 -10.78 -16.88 -1.08
CA ASN A 165 -11.70 -17.41 -2.09
C ASN A 165 -13.03 -17.81 -1.42
N GLN A 166 -14.15 -17.44 -2.04
CA GLN A 166 -15.51 -17.86 -1.72
C GLN A 166 -15.99 -19.00 -2.63
N SER A 167 -15.36 -19.18 -3.79
CA SER A 167 -15.59 -20.27 -4.72
C SER A 167 -14.24 -20.91 -5.12
N SER A 168 -14.04 -21.23 -6.40
CA SER A 168 -12.81 -21.82 -6.92
C SER A 168 -11.57 -21.01 -6.53
N ALA A 169 -10.48 -21.70 -6.21
CA ALA A 169 -9.20 -21.05 -5.94
C ALA A 169 -8.53 -20.64 -7.24
N GLY A 170 -7.99 -19.43 -7.25
CA GLY A 170 -7.16 -18.85 -8.29
C GLY A 170 -5.72 -18.66 -7.79
N GLN A 171 -4.82 -18.41 -8.72
CA GLN A 171 -3.54 -17.80 -8.42
C GLN A 171 -3.71 -16.28 -8.29
N PHE A 172 -2.77 -15.64 -7.62
CA PHE A 172 -2.72 -14.20 -7.44
C PHE A 172 -1.29 -13.70 -7.51
N ASP A 173 -1.17 -12.42 -7.85
CA ASP A 173 0.10 -11.74 -8.10
C ASP A 173 -0.06 -10.21 -7.99
N ASN A 174 1.04 -9.47 -8.12
CA ASN A 174 1.10 -8.01 -8.28
C ASN A 174 0.17 -7.26 -7.33
N ILE A 175 0.44 -7.36 -6.02
CA ILE A 175 -0.31 -6.61 -5.01
C ILE A 175 0.21 -5.18 -4.99
N VAL A 176 -0.52 -4.27 -5.63
CA VAL A 176 -0.17 -2.85 -5.71
C VAL A 176 -0.70 -2.12 -4.48
N LEU A 177 0.21 -1.51 -3.72
CA LEU A 177 -0.05 -0.83 -2.46
C LEU A 177 0.57 0.56 -2.49
N ASN A 178 -0.20 1.58 -2.14
CA ASN A 178 0.27 2.97 -2.19
C ASN A 178 0.55 3.49 -0.79
N ASP A 179 1.63 4.24 -0.65
CA ASP A 179 1.91 4.97 0.59
C ASP A 179 0.83 6.03 0.87
N VAL A 180 0.50 6.20 2.14
CA VAL A 180 -0.29 7.36 2.58
C VAL A 180 0.66 8.55 2.64
N ALA A 181 0.40 9.58 1.83
CA ALA A 181 1.17 10.81 1.88
C ALA A 181 1.10 11.39 3.30
N ALA A 182 2.27 11.64 3.90
CA ALA A 182 2.34 12.29 5.20
C ALA A 182 1.75 13.70 5.09
N VAL A 183 0.55 13.90 5.61
CA VAL A 183 0.00 15.24 5.81
C VAL A 183 0.86 15.88 6.91
N PRO A 184 1.48 17.05 6.68
CA PRO A 184 2.28 17.70 7.71
C PRO A 184 1.42 17.90 8.95
N GLU A 185 1.89 17.40 10.10
CA GLU A 185 1.11 17.39 11.32
C GLU A 185 0.66 18.82 11.69
N PRO A 186 -0.52 19.02 12.30
CA PRO A 186 -0.98 20.34 12.74
C PRO A 186 0.04 21.09 13.60
N ALA A 187 0.88 20.36 14.34
CA ALA A 187 1.99 20.92 15.11
C ALA A 187 3.07 21.57 14.23
N THR A 188 3.38 20.98 13.09
CA THR A 188 4.32 21.55 12.11
C THR A 188 3.77 22.85 11.52
N TRP A 189 2.47 22.88 11.19
CA TRP A 189 1.80 24.10 10.76
C TRP A 189 1.83 25.18 11.85
N ALA A 190 1.54 24.81 13.09
CA ALA A 190 1.58 25.72 14.23
C ALA A 190 2.99 26.28 14.48
N MET A 191 4.05 25.47 14.34
CA MET A 191 5.44 25.91 14.44
C MET A 191 5.81 26.90 13.33
N MET A 192 5.41 26.64 12.08
CA MET A 192 5.67 27.57 10.97
C MET A 192 4.93 28.89 11.18
N ILE A 193 3.63 28.83 11.49
CA ILE A 193 2.81 30.01 11.76
C ILE A 193 3.36 30.78 12.98
N GLY A 194 3.74 30.07 14.03
CA GLY A 194 4.35 30.66 15.23
C GLY A 194 5.67 31.37 14.92
N GLY A 195 6.54 30.75 14.12
CA GLY A 195 7.77 31.35 13.63
C GLY A 195 7.54 32.64 12.84
N PHE A 196 6.63 32.61 11.86
CA PHE A 196 6.25 33.80 11.09
C PHE A 196 5.60 34.88 11.95
N GLY A 197 4.77 34.48 12.92
CA GLY A 197 4.16 35.39 13.90
C GLY A 197 5.20 36.12 14.74
N MET A 198 6.23 35.41 15.21
CA MET A 198 7.34 36.01 15.98
C MET A 198 8.14 37.01 15.14
N VAL A 199 8.49 36.66 13.91
CA VAL A 199 9.22 37.55 13.00
C VAL A 199 8.39 38.80 12.66
N GLY A 200 7.12 38.62 12.28
CA GLY A 200 6.21 39.73 11.99
C GLY A 200 5.95 40.63 13.19
N GLY A 201 5.84 40.06 14.39
CA GLY A 201 5.71 40.79 15.65
C GLY A 201 6.94 41.64 15.97
N ALA A 202 8.14 41.08 15.81
CA ALA A 202 9.39 41.80 16.00
C ALA A 202 9.56 42.97 15.02
N LEU A 203 9.13 42.81 13.76
CA LEU A 203 9.15 43.86 12.75
C LEU A 203 8.15 44.99 13.06
N ARG A 204 6.93 44.68 13.49
CA ARG A 204 5.91 45.70 13.86
C ARG A 204 6.34 46.57 15.03
N ARG A 205 7.08 46.02 15.99
CA ARG A 205 7.56 46.76 17.18
C ARG A 205 8.65 47.79 16.85
N ARG A 206 9.28 47.71 15.67
CA ARG A 206 10.41 48.58 15.27
C ARG A 206 10.02 49.86 14.52
N ARG A 207 8.75 50.29 14.51
CA ARG A 207 8.39 51.59 13.90
C ARG A 207 9.17 52.73 14.58
N PRO A 208 10.13 53.38 13.90
CA PRO A 208 10.80 54.55 14.46
C PRO A 208 9.83 55.72 14.38
N ASN A 209 9.58 56.41 15.49
CA ASN A 209 9.03 57.77 15.44
C ASN A 209 10.03 58.62 14.68
N ARG A 210 9.81 58.78 13.37
CA ARG A 210 10.52 59.79 12.58
C ARG A 210 9.93 61.13 12.98
N ALA A 211 10.52 61.76 13.99
CA ALA A 211 10.34 63.18 14.25
C ALA A 211 10.98 63.92 13.07
N PHE A 212 10.15 64.54 12.24
CA PHE A 212 10.62 65.52 11.26
C PHE A 212 10.94 66.81 12.02
N ALA A 213 12.16 67.32 11.83
CA ALA A 213 12.62 68.62 12.32
C ALA A 213 12.64 69.62 11.15
#